data_AF-A0A1Z8NMN2-F1
#
_entry.id   AF-A0A1Z8NMN2-F1
#
_cell.length_a   1.000
_cell.length_b   1.000
_cell.length_c   1.000
_cell.angle_alpha   90.00
_cell.angle_beta   90.00
_cell.angle_gamma   90.00
#
_symmetry.space_group_name_H-M   'P 1'
#
loop_
_entity.id
_entity.type
_entity.pdbx_description
1 polymer ?
#
loop_
_entity_poly.entity_id
_entity_poly.type
_entity_poly.pdbx_seq_one_letter_code
_entity_poly.pdbx_strand_id
1 'polypeptide(L)'
;MAKIEKKIKENLSKIFSERRSHSYPAHEWLADKFPDYVKIMLDLDYEIRQKTKIFDEKMHELFHIIALAVKGSNPHNQQHLKAHIKKGIMLGLDPEEIAEALMVCVNPGGAMVLTYSITCMLEALEELDAEGWEKSE
;
A
#
# COMPACT_ATOMS: atom_id res chain seq x y z
N MET A 1 -4.23 -1.63 38.00
CA MET A 1 -4.14 -0.60 36.95
C MET A 1 -2.95 -0.86 36.02
N ALA A 2 -1.70 -0.69 36.47
CA ALA A 2 -0.51 -0.81 35.60
C ALA A 2 -0.36 -2.13 34.80
N LYS A 3 -0.68 -3.30 35.38
CA LYS A 3 -0.66 -4.59 34.64
C LYS A 3 -1.72 -4.69 33.54
N ILE A 4 -2.88 -4.05 33.74
CA ILE A 4 -3.98 -4.05 32.77
C ILE A 4 -3.66 -3.10 31.62
N GLU A 5 -3.15 -1.90 31.93
CA GLU A 5 -2.68 -0.94 30.94
C GLU A 5 -1.53 -1.50 30.09
N LYS A 6 -0.56 -2.17 30.73
CA LYS A 6 0.54 -2.84 30.02
C LYS A 6 0.02 -3.91 29.05
N LYS A 7 -0.93 -4.74 29.49
CA LYS A 7 -1.54 -5.79 28.65
C LYS A 7 -2.35 -5.22 27.48
N ILE A 8 -3.02 -4.08 27.66
CA ILE A 8 -3.73 -3.38 26.59
C ILE A 8 -2.73 -2.84 25.56
N LYS A 9 -1.63 -2.21 25.99
CA LYS A 9 -0.59 -1.69 25.11
C LYS A 9 0.12 -2.78 24.30
N GLU A 10 0.48 -3.89 24.93
CA GLU A 10 1.08 -5.05 24.26
C GLU A 10 0.14 -5.64 23.20
N ASN A 11 -1.17 -5.68 23.49
CA ASN A 11 -2.18 -6.13 22.53
C ASN A 11 -2.31 -5.16 21.34
N LEU A 12 -2.32 -3.84 21.59
CA LEU A 12 -2.41 -2.84 20.53
C LEU A 12 -1.22 -2.91 19.57
N SER A 13 0.01 -3.01 20.08
CA SER A 13 1.19 -3.14 19.22
C SER A 13 1.13 -4.40 18.35
N LYS A 14 0.72 -5.53 18.93
CA LYS A 14 0.58 -6.80 18.20
C LYS A 14 -0.43 -6.68 17.07
N ILE A 15 -1.63 -6.16 17.34
CA ILE A 15 -2.68 -5.94 16.33
C ILE A 15 -2.19 -4.96 15.25
N PHE A 16 -1.47 -3.91 15.65
CA PHE A 16 -0.95 -2.89 14.72
C PHE A 16 0.07 -3.45 13.74
N SER A 17 0.94 -4.35 14.20
CA SER A 17 1.92 -5.04 13.37
C SER A 17 1.29 -6.14 12.50
N GLU A 18 0.37 -6.95 13.05
CA GLU A 18 -0.30 -8.03 12.32
C GLU A 18 -1.08 -7.51 11.11
N ARG A 19 -1.73 -6.35 11.21
CA ARG A 19 -2.54 -5.78 10.14
C ARG A 19 -1.74 -5.12 9.01
N ARG A 20 -0.46 -4.79 9.24
CA ARG A 20 0.40 -4.08 8.26
C ARG A 20 1.49 -4.96 7.65
N SER A 21 1.42 -6.28 7.86
CA SER A 21 2.33 -7.29 7.34
C SER A 21 3.81 -7.16 7.76
N HIS A 22 4.19 -6.08 8.47
CA HIS A 22 5.55 -5.82 8.96
C HIS A 22 5.49 -5.18 10.37
N SER A 23 6.28 -5.74 11.30
CA SER A 23 6.46 -5.18 12.64
C SER A 23 7.71 -4.32 12.69
N TYR A 24 7.55 -3.03 12.98
CA TYR A 24 8.67 -2.11 13.20
C TYR A 24 8.77 -1.78 14.70
N PRO A 25 10.00 -1.58 15.24
CA PRO A 25 10.19 -1.11 16.62
C PRO A 25 9.41 0.17 16.96
N ALA A 26 9.14 1.01 15.95
CA ALA A 26 8.32 2.21 16.08
C ALA A 26 6.87 1.92 16.51
N HIS A 27 6.29 0.77 16.13
CA HIS A 27 4.93 0.40 16.49
C HIS A 27 4.78 0.14 18.00
N GLU A 28 5.74 -0.60 18.58
CA GLU A 28 5.78 -0.87 20.02
C GLU A 28 5.94 0.43 20.82
N TRP A 29 6.83 1.31 20.34
CA TRP A 29 7.05 2.60 20.97
C TRP A 29 5.81 3.50 20.90
N LEU A 30 5.13 3.57 19.74
CA LEU A 30 3.90 4.32 19.58
C LEU A 30 2.76 3.75 20.44
N ALA A 31 2.65 2.43 20.55
CA ALA A 31 1.64 1.79 21.40
C ALA A 31 1.89 2.08 22.89
N ASP A 32 3.15 2.19 23.33
CA ASP A 32 3.47 2.57 24.70
C ASP A 32 3.21 4.06 24.96
N LYS A 33 3.67 4.95 24.08
CA LYS A 33 3.63 6.40 24.31
C LYS A 33 2.31 7.06 23.92
N PHE A 34 1.65 6.55 22.89
CA PHE A 34 0.45 7.14 22.29
C PHE A 34 -0.62 6.08 21.98
N PRO A 35 -1.10 5.33 22.99
CA PRO A 35 -2.03 4.20 22.79
C PRO A 35 -3.35 4.63 22.13
N ASP A 36 -3.87 5.81 22.44
CA ASP A 36 -5.11 6.32 21.84
C ASP A 36 -4.95 6.64 20.35
N TYR A 37 -3.80 7.18 19.96
CA TYR A 37 -3.47 7.41 18.55
C TYR A 37 -3.37 6.08 17.79
N VAL A 38 -2.70 5.09 18.38
CA VAL A 38 -2.60 3.75 17.80
C VAL A 38 -3.99 3.12 17.64
N LYS A 39 -4.89 3.31 18.60
CA LYS A 39 -6.27 2.85 18.48
C LYS A 39 -7.01 3.52 17.31
N ILE A 40 -6.92 4.84 17.17
CA ILE A 40 -7.52 5.57 16.02
C ILE A 40 -7.00 5.01 14.69
N MET A 41 -5.70 4.75 14.61
CA MET A 41 -5.07 4.20 13.41
C MET A 41 -5.49 2.75 13.13
N LEU A 42 -5.83 1.96 14.14
CA LEU A 42 -6.42 0.62 13.99
C LEU A 42 -7.88 0.68 13.53
N ASP A 43 -8.65 1.62 14.05
CA ASP A 43 -10.04 1.85 13.64
C ASP A 43 -10.09 2.31 12.17
N LEU A 44 -9.20 3.23 11.77
CA LEU A 44 -9.03 3.64 10.39
C LEU A 44 -8.64 2.47 9.47
N ASP A 45 -7.72 1.60 9.92
CA ASP A 45 -7.29 0.44 9.15
C ASP A 45 -8.42 -0.56 8.94
N TYR A 46 -9.26 -0.79 9.96
CA TYR A 46 -10.47 -1.59 9.82
C TYR A 46 -11.41 -1.02 8.75
N GLU A 47 -11.64 0.29 8.80
CA GLU A 47 -12.50 0.99 7.84
C GLU A 47 -11.97 0.95 6.40
N ILE A 48 -10.65 0.94 6.20
CA ILE A 48 -10.05 0.94 4.85
C ILE A 48 -9.88 -0.50 4.33
N ARG A 49 -9.49 -1.45 5.18
CA ARG A 49 -8.95 -2.75 4.74
C ARG A 49 -9.78 -3.96 5.14
N GLN A 50 -10.56 -3.90 6.22
CA GLN A 50 -11.20 -5.10 6.80
C GLN A 50 -12.72 -5.12 6.67
N LYS A 51 -13.38 -3.97 6.70
CA LYS A 51 -14.83 -3.93 6.49
C LYS A 51 -15.20 -4.49 5.11
N THR A 52 -16.45 -4.92 4.97
CA THR A 52 -16.99 -5.33 3.67
C THR A 52 -16.76 -4.22 2.64
N LYS A 53 -16.07 -4.56 1.55
CA LYS A 53 -15.68 -3.61 0.52
C LYS A 53 -16.61 -3.73 -0.68
N ILE A 54 -16.87 -2.59 -1.33
CA ILE A 54 -17.57 -2.56 -2.62
C ILE A 54 -16.59 -2.95 -3.74
N PHE A 55 -15.36 -2.46 -3.66
CA PHE A 55 -14.27 -2.79 -4.56
C PHE A 55 -13.37 -3.85 -3.92
N ASP A 56 -12.92 -4.82 -4.70
CA ASP A 56 -12.02 -5.87 -4.22
C ASP A 56 -10.60 -5.32 -3.96
N GLU A 57 -9.70 -6.19 -3.49
CA GLU A 57 -8.32 -5.79 -3.20
C GLU A 57 -7.56 -5.39 -4.48
N LYS A 58 -7.86 -6.01 -5.62
CA LYS A 58 -7.27 -5.67 -6.92
C LYS A 58 -7.56 -4.22 -7.29
N MET A 59 -8.82 -3.81 -7.19
CA MET A 59 -9.25 -2.44 -7.46
C MET A 59 -8.72 -1.45 -6.42
N HIS A 60 -8.63 -1.84 -5.15
CA HIS A 60 -8.00 -1.02 -4.13
C HIS A 60 -6.53 -0.73 -4.48
N GLU A 61 -5.76 -1.71 -4.94
CA GLU A 61 -4.38 -1.47 -5.37
C GLU A 61 -4.31 -0.54 -6.59
N LEU A 62 -5.21 -0.68 -7.57
CA LEU A 62 -5.28 0.27 -8.69
C LEU A 62 -5.48 1.72 -8.21
N PHE A 63 -6.34 1.94 -7.21
CA PHE A 63 -6.53 3.27 -6.62
C PHE A 63 -5.28 3.80 -5.90
N HIS A 64 -4.54 2.94 -5.20
CA HIS A 64 -3.26 3.33 -4.58
C HIS A 64 -2.23 3.72 -5.64
N ILE A 65 -2.11 2.93 -6.72
CA ILE A 65 -1.22 3.21 -7.85
C ILE A 65 -1.54 4.59 -8.45
N ILE A 66 -2.81 4.86 -8.78
CA ILE A 66 -3.24 6.16 -9.33
C ILE A 66 -2.92 7.30 -8.36
N ALA A 67 -3.27 7.17 -7.08
CA ALA A 67 -3.04 8.21 -6.09
C ALA A 67 -1.55 8.50 -5.90
N LEU A 68 -0.70 7.47 -5.89
CA LEU A 68 0.75 7.61 -5.78
C LEU A 68 1.37 8.16 -7.04
N ALA A 69 0.90 7.76 -8.23
CA ALA A 69 1.35 8.29 -9.51
C ALA A 69 1.10 9.80 -9.62
N VAL A 70 -0.11 10.25 -9.24
CA VAL A 70 -0.48 11.68 -9.28
C VAL A 70 0.27 12.48 -8.20
N LYS A 71 0.46 11.91 -7.00
CA LYS A 71 1.22 12.54 -5.91
C LYS A 71 2.74 12.54 -6.17
N GLY A 72 3.21 11.57 -6.94
CA GLY A 72 4.59 11.05 -6.94
C GLY A 72 5.47 11.51 -8.08
N SER A 73 5.31 12.73 -8.59
CA SER A 73 6.28 13.36 -9.51
C SER A 73 7.66 13.65 -8.89
N ASN A 74 8.04 12.96 -7.80
CA ASN A 74 9.31 13.07 -7.08
C ASN A 74 10.03 11.70 -7.01
N PRO A 75 11.30 11.59 -7.43
CA PRO A 75 12.08 10.35 -7.47
C PRO A 75 12.06 9.50 -6.20
N HIS A 76 11.98 10.12 -5.02
CA HIS A 76 12.03 9.40 -3.74
C HIS A 76 10.81 8.49 -3.50
N ASN A 77 9.67 8.75 -4.15
CA ASN A 77 8.44 7.97 -3.97
C ASN A 77 8.29 6.81 -4.98
N GLN A 78 9.22 6.67 -5.92
CA GLN A 78 9.15 5.65 -6.98
C GLN A 78 9.16 4.23 -6.43
N GLN A 79 9.91 3.96 -5.35
CA GLN A 79 9.91 2.64 -4.69
C GLN A 79 8.53 2.27 -4.13
N HIS A 80 7.81 3.24 -3.57
CA HIS A 80 6.48 2.99 -3.01
C HIS A 80 5.44 2.74 -4.10
N LEU A 81 5.48 3.53 -5.19
CA LEU A 81 4.64 3.31 -6.37
C LEU A 81 4.91 1.93 -6.99
N LYS A 82 6.19 1.58 -7.19
CA LYS A 82 6.61 0.28 -7.72
C LYS A 82 6.07 -0.89 -6.88
N ALA A 83 6.18 -0.81 -5.56
CA ALA A 83 5.66 -1.85 -4.66
C ALA A 83 4.14 -2.07 -4.83
N HIS A 84 3.37 -1.00 -5.00
CA HIS A 84 1.94 -1.09 -5.26
C HIS A 84 1.61 -1.61 -6.66
N ILE A 85 2.38 -1.22 -7.69
CA ILE A 85 2.23 -1.78 -9.05
C ILE A 85 2.49 -3.29 -9.03
N LYS A 86 3.60 -3.71 -8.43
CA LYS A 86 3.96 -5.13 -8.28
C LYS A 86 2.86 -5.91 -7.56
N LYS A 87 2.38 -5.41 -6.42
CA LYS A 87 1.28 -6.03 -5.67
C LYS A 87 0.00 -6.10 -6.52
N GLY A 88 -0.32 -5.05 -7.27
CA GLY A 88 -1.46 -5.01 -8.17
C GLY A 88 -1.41 -6.11 -9.25
N ILE A 89 -0.24 -6.29 -9.87
CA ILE A 89 0.00 -7.37 -10.86
C ILE A 89 -0.17 -8.75 -10.21
N MET A 90 0.39 -8.95 -9.02
CA MET A 90 0.24 -10.20 -8.26
C MET A 90 -1.22 -10.51 -7.87
N LEU A 91 -2.07 -9.47 -7.78
CA LEU A 91 -3.52 -9.60 -7.55
C LEU A 91 -4.33 -9.72 -8.85
N GLY A 92 -3.66 -9.77 -10.01
CA GLY A 92 -4.28 -9.99 -11.31
C GLY A 92 -4.67 -8.74 -12.07
N LEU A 93 -4.12 -7.56 -11.76
CA LEU A 93 -4.16 -6.42 -12.69
C LEU A 93 -3.29 -6.71 -13.90
N ASP A 94 -3.80 -6.45 -15.09
CA ASP A 94 -2.96 -6.44 -16.28
C ASP A 94 -2.11 -5.16 -16.33
N PRO A 95 -0.83 -5.21 -16.74
CA PRO A 95 -0.03 -4.00 -16.96
C PRO A 95 -0.71 -2.99 -17.87
N GLU A 96 -1.47 -3.45 -18.87
CA GLU A 96 -2.27 -2.63 -19.77
C GLU A 96 -3.43 -1.93 -19.05
N GLU A 97 -4.11 -2.59 -18.10
CA GLU A 97 -5.17 -1.97 -17.28
C GLU A 97 -4.58 -0.83 -16.42
N ILE A 98 -3.39 -1.05 -15.87
CA ILE A 98 -2.66 -0.04 -15.09
C ILE A 98 -2.26 1.14 -15.99
N ALA A 99 -1.72 0.85 -17.18
CA ALA A 99 -1.30 1.87 -18.13
C ALA A 99 -2.47 2.74 -18.59
N GLU A 100 -3.61 2.14 -18.94
CA GLU A 100 -4.82 2.87 -19.35
C GLU A 100 -5.31 3.81 -18.24
N ALA A 101 -5.38 3.32 -17.00
CA ALA A 101 -5.78 4.14 -15.85
C ALA A 101 -4.85 5.35 -15.64
N LEU A 102 -3.54 5.17 -15.87
CA LEU A 102 -2.55 6.24 -15.78
C LEU A 102 -2.64 7.24 -16.93
N MET A 103 -3.01 6.80 -18.14
CA MET A 103 -3.24 7.70 -19.29
C MET A 103 -4.35 8.71 -18.99
N VAL A 104 -5.44 8.28 -18.34
CA VAL A 104 -6.52 9.18 -17.91
C VAL A 104 -6.00 10.26 -16.95
N CYS A 105 -4.99 9.92 -16.13
CA CYS A 105 -4.39 10.84 -15.16
C CYS A 105 -3.46 11.90 -15.78
N VAL A 106 -3.11 11.77 -17.07
CA VAL A 106 -2.30 12.80 -17.78
C VAL A 106 -3.04 14.13 -17.86
N ASN A 107 -4.37 14.11 -18.02
CA ASN A 107 -5.17 15.34 -18.08
C ASN A 107 -5.06 16.18 -16.79
N PRO A 108 -5.31 15.62 -15.59
CA PRO A 108 -5.16 16.37 -14.34
C PRO A 108 -3.72 16.49 -13.83
N GLY A 109 -2.81 15.57 -14.18
CA GLY A 109 -1.48 15.45 -13.57
C GLY A 109 -0.29 15.73 -14.48
N GLY A 110 -0.50 15.90 -15.78
CA GLY A 110 0.54 16.09 -16.78
C GLY A 110 1.25 14.80 -17.20
N ALA A 111 2.04 14.89 -18.28
CA ALA A 111 2.69 13.73 -18.91
C ALA A 111 3.65 12.98 -17.98
N MET A 112 4.24 13.66 -16.99
CA MET A 112 5.19 13.05 -16.06
C MET A 112 4.57 11.96 -15.18
N VAL A 113 3.26 12.02 -14.92
CA VAL A 113 2.53 10.95 -14.22
C VAL A 113 2.67 9.64 -14.97
N LEU A 114 2.43 9.67 -16.29
CA LEU A 114 2.54 8.47 -17.12
C LEU A 114 4.00 8.02 -17.24
N THR A 115 4.90 8.93 -17.62
CA THR A 115 6.31 8.57 -17.86
C THR A 115 6.94 7.86 -16.66
N TYR A 116 6.83 8.44 -15.46
CA TYR A 116 7.44 7.83 -14.27
C TYR A 116 6.73 6.56 -13.80
N SER A 117 5.41 6.50 -13.93
CA SER A 117 4.66 5.32 -13.52
C SER A 117 4.93 4.13 -14.43
N ILE A 118 5.07 4.37 -15.74
CA ILE A 118 5.48 3.32 -16.69
C ILE A 118 6.90 2.86 -16.42
N THR A 119 7.85 3.76 -16.10
CA THR A 119 9.19 3.34 -15.66
C THR A 119 9.12 2.45 -14.43
N CYS A 120 8.35 2.83 -13.40
CA CYS A 120 8.18 2.00 -12.20
C CYS A 120 7.54 0.64 -12.52
N MET A 121 6.62 0.59 -13.49
CA MET A 121 5.96 -0.63 -13.91
C MET A 121 6.92 -1.58 -14.63
N LEU A 122 7.78 -1.06 -15.52
CA LEU A 122 8.81 -1.87 -16.18
C LEU A 122 9.77 -2.47 -15.16
N GLU A 123 10.24 -1.68 -14.19
CA GLU A 123 11.08 -2.19 -13.09
C GLU A 123 10.35 -3.23 -12.22
N ALA A 124 9.05 -3.06 -11.95
CA ALA A 124 8.26 -4.05 -11.22
C ALA A 124 8.18 -5.39 -11.97
N LEU A 125 8.01 -5.35 -13.29
CA LEU A 125 7.96 -6.53 -14.14
C LEU A 125 9.31 -7.24 -14.18
N GLU A 126 10.42 -6.49 -14.29
CA GLU A 126 11.77 -7.03 -14.21
C GLU A 126 12.04 -7.72 -12.86
N GLU A 127 11.58 -7.12 -11.75
CA GLU A 127 11.72 -7.73 -10.42
C GLU A 127 10.87 -9.00 -10.27
N LEU A 128 9.65 -9.01 -10.81
CA LEU A 128 8.78 -10.20 -10.78
C LEU A 128 9.38 -11.36 -11.59
N ASP A 129 9.94 -11.06 -12.77
CA ASP A 129 10.63 -12.04 -13.61
C ASP A 129 11.87 -12.60 -12.89
N ALA A 130 12.70 -11.73 -12.31
CA ALA A 130 13.87 -12.13 -11.54
C ALA A 130 13.52 -12.97 -10.28
N GLU A 131 12.33 -12.77 -9.71
CA GLU A 131 11.81 -13.55 -8.58
C GLU A 131 11.13 -14.87 -9.01
N GLY A 132 11.00 -15.11 -10.32
CA GLY A 132 10.32 -16.30 -10.86
C GLY A 132 8.82 -16.31 -10.57
N TRP A 133 8.19 -15.12 -10.45
CA TRP A 133 6.75 -15.03 -10.31
C TRP A 133 6.06 -15.40 -11.64
N GLU A 134 5.14 -16.34 -11.58
CA GLU A 134 4.28 -16.72 -12.70
C GLU A 134 2.85 -16.27 -12.42
N LYS A 135 2.17 -15.72 -13.44
CA LYS A 135 0.76 -15.35 -13.36
C LYS A 135 -0.05 -16.63 -13.11
N SER A 136 -0.83 -16.66 -12.03
CA SER A 136 -1.76 -17.76 -11.79
C SER A 136 -2.87 -17.69 -12.83
N GLU A 137 -3.08 -18.81 -13.55
CA GLU A 137 -4.19 -18.97 -14.52
C GLU A 137 -5.58 -18.85 -13.87
#